data_AF-A0A3D0VVY4-F1
#
_entry.id   AF-A0A3D0VVY4-F1
#
_cell.length_a   1.000
_cell.length_b   1.000
_cell.length_c   1.000
_cell.angle_alpha   90.00
_cell.angle_beta   90.00
_cell.angle_gamma   90.00
#
_symmetry.space_group_name_H-M   'P 1'
#
loop_
_entity.id
_entity.type
_entity.pdbx_description
1 polymer ?
#
loop_
_entity_poly.entity_id
_entity_poly.type
_entity_poly.pdbx_seq_one_letter_code
_entity_poly.pdbx_strand_id
1 'polypeptide(L)' 'KEVCELLIEKGSEVKAVDKDGWTALMLAAKNGHREVCEMLIEKGAEVKA' A
#
# COMPACT_ATOMS: atom_id res chain seq x y z
N LYS A 1 4.17 -2.17 -9.27
CA LYS A 1 3.83 -0.73 -9.22
C LYS A 1 2.60 -0.41 -10.08
N GLU A 2 2.63 -0.63 -11.40
CA GLU A 2 1.55 -0.28 -12.35
C GLU A 2 0.14 -0.76 -11.94
N VAL A 3 -0.01 -2.04 -11.57
CA VAL A 3 -1.31 -2.57 -11.13
C VAL A 3 -1.83 -1.87 -9.87
N CYS A 4 -0.94 -1.55 -8.94
CA CYS A 4 -1.31 -0.87 -7.71
C CYS A 4 -1.76 0.59 -8.00
N GLU A 5 -1.13 1.28 -8.95
CA GLU A 5 -1.54 2.62 -9.38
C GLU A 5 -2.94 2.59 -9.99
N LEU A 6 -3.21 1.64 -10.90
CA LEU A 6 -4.54 1.46 -11.49
C LEU A 6 -5.62 1.24 -10.42
N LEU A 7 -5.34 0.41 -9.42
CA LEU A 7 -6.29 0.14 -8.34
C LEU A 7 -6.57 1.38 -7.49
N ILE A 8 -5.55 2.18 -7.18
CA ILE A 8 -5.69 3.44 -6.44
C ILE A 8 -6.48 4.46 -7.27
N GLU A 9 -6.23 4.57 -8.57
CA GLU A 9 -7.00 5.43 -9.49
C GLU A 9 -8.48 5.04 -9.58
N LYS A 10 -8.80 3.75 -9.36
CA LYS A 10 -10.18 3.26 -9.31
C LYS A 10 -10.84 3.42 -7.93
N GLY A 11 -10.18 4.09 -6.99
CA GLY A 11 -10.75 4.42 -5.68
C GLY A 11 -10.46 3.39 -4.59
N SER A 12 -9.42 2.56 -4.74
CA SER A 12 -9.00 1.65 -3.66
C SER A 12 -8.52 2.43 -2.44
N GLU A 13 -8.96 2.01 -1.25
CA GLU A 13 -8.56 2.64 0.00
C GLU A 13 -7.15 2.20 0.41
N VAL A 14 -6.20 3.14 0.39
CA VAL A 14 -4.77 2.91 0.67
C VAL A 14 -4.51 2.48 2.13
N LYS A 15 -5.42 2.84 3.04
CA LYS A 15 -5.32 2.53 4.48
C LYS A 15 -6.10 1.30 4.90
N ALA A 16 -6.74 0.59 3.96
CA ALA A 16 -7.46 -0.63 4.27
C ALA A 16 -6.52 -1.67 4.91
N VAL A 17 -7.07 -2.38 5.88
CA VAL A 17 -6.40 -3.50 6.55
C VAL A 17 -7.07 -4.81 6.16
N ASP A 18 -6.30 -5.87 6.03
CA ASP A 18 -6.85 -7.20 5.92
C ASP A 18 -7.35 -7.72 7.29
N LYS A 19 -7.89 -8.95 7.30
CA LYS A 19 -8.39 -9.62 8.52
C LYS A 19 -7.35 -9.79 9.62
N ASP A 20 -6.07 -9.75 9.26
CA ASP A 20 -4.94 -9.95 10.16
C ASP A 20 -4.30 -8.60 10.56
N GLY A 21 -4.92 -7.48 10.14
CA GLY A 21 -4.47 -6.12 10.45
C GLY A 21 -3.37 -5.60 9.52
N TRP A 22 -3.07 -6.29 8.41
CA TRP A 22 -2.00 -5.87 7.51
C TRP A 22 -2.49 -4.80 6.54
N THR A 23 -1.73 -3.71 6.45
CA THR A 23 -1.91 -2.70 5.39
C THR A 23 -1.19 -3.12 4.12
N ALA A 24 -1.57 -2.51 2.99
CA ALA A 24 -0.85 -2.67 1.73
C ALA A 24 0.64 -2.33 1.86
N LEU A 25 0.99 -1.33 2.70
CA LEU A 25 2.38 -0.92 2.93
C LEU A 25 3.16 -2.00 3.70
N MET A 26 2.56 -2.63 4.72
CA MET A 26 3.22 -3.71 5.47
C MET A 26 3.53 -4.91 4.57
N LEU A 27 2.59 -5.28 3.69
CA LEU A 27 2.77 -6.37 2.74
C LEU A 27 3.84 -6.05 1.70
N ALA A 28 3.87 -4.81 1.17
CA ALA A 28 4.89 -4.37 0.23
C ALA A 28 6.29 -4.39 0.88
N ALA A 29 6.41 -3.90 2.12
CA ALA A 29 7.67 -3.88 2.87
C ALA A 29 8.17 -5.30 3.17
N LYS A 30 7.28 -6.19 3.64
CA LYS A 30 7.61 -7.61 3.92
C LYS A 30 8.15 -8.33 2.69
N ASN A 31 7.65 -8.00 1.50
CA ASN A 31 8.06 -8.61 0.24
C ASN A 31 9.18 -7.83 -0.49
N GLY A 32 9.72 -6.76 0.11
CA GLY A 32 10.81 -5.98 -0.46
C GLY A 32 10.42 -5.14 -1.70
N HIS A 33 9.14 -4.83 -1.88
CA HIS A 33 8.64 -4.07 -3.02
C HIS A 33 8.81 -2.56 -2.82
N ARG A 34 10.06 -2.08 -2.88
CA ARG A 34 10.44 -0.69 -2.61
C ARG A 34 9.59 0.34 -3.36
N GLU A 35 9.46 0.20 -4.68
CA GLU A 35 8.70 1.17 -5.49
C GLU A 35 7.21 1.23 -5.13
N VAL A 36 6.65 0.10 -4.66
CA VAL A 36 5.27 0.05 -4.19
C VAL A 36 5.16 0.74 -2.84
N CYS A 37 6.14 0.58 -1.95
CA CYS A 37 6.19 1.32 -0.68
C CYS A 37 6.24 2.83 -0.89
N GLU A 38 7.13 3.31 -1.77
CA GLU A 38 7.27 4.74 -2.08
C GLU A 38 5.95 5.31 -2.60
N MET A 39 5.32 4.65 -3.58
CA MET A 39 4.02 5.06 -4.13
C MET A 39 2.90 5.03 -3.08
N LEU A 40 2.82 4.02 -2.21
CA LEU A 40 1.80 3.96 -1.15
C LEU A 40 1.99 5.10 -0.14
N ILE A 41 3.23 5.44 0.21
CA ILE A 41 3.55 6.57 1.11
C ILE A 41 3.14 7.89 0.46
N GLU A 42 3.43 8.10 -0.82
CA GLU A 42 2.99 9.29 -1.59
C GLU A 42 1.46 9.43 -1.63
N LYS A 43 0.74 8.31 -1.63
CA LYS A 43 -0.73 8.25 -1.60
C LYS A 43 -1.32 8.30 -0.18
N GLY A 44 -0.50 8.52 0.84
CA GLY A 44 -0.94 8.75 2.22
C GLY A 44 -1.09 7.49 3.07
N ALA A 45 -0.45 6.38 2.71
CA ALA A 45 -0.32 5.22 3.59
C ALA A 45 0.42 5.61 4.87
N GLU A 46 -0.07 5.14 6.01
CA GLU A 46 0.56 5.40 7.31
C GLU A 46 1.76 4.48 7.52
N VAL A 47 2.91 5.07 7.83
CA VAL A 47 4.16 4.35 8.11
C VAL A 47 4.20 3.81 9.55
N LYS A 48 3.28 4.28 10.41
CA LYS A 48 3.18 3.86 11.80
C LYS A 48 2.29 2.61 11.89
N ALA A 49 2.72 1.66 12.69
CA ALA A 49 1.97 0.44 13.02
C ALA A 49 1.13 0.65 14.28
#